data_AF-A0AAW2KER1-F1
#
_entry.id   AF-A0AAW2KER1-F1
#
_cell.length_a   1.000
_cell.length_b   1.000
_cell.length_c   1.000
_cell.angle_alpha   90.00
_cell.angle_beta   90.00
_cell.angle_gamma   90.00
#
_symmetry.space_group_name_H-M   'P 1'
#
loop_
_entity.id
_entity.type
_entity.pdbx_description
1 polymer ?
#
loop_
_entity_poly.entity_id
_entity_poly.type
_entity_poly.pdbx_seq_one_letter_code
_entity_poly.pdbx_strand_id
1 'polypeptide(L)'
;MKKELEEYMDYDVGSYCKDDWNLGQKLMMRGCDPLPRRRCLARASKLYLRPYPINESLWRMPEGRNVRWSNYQCRNFECLSSKNPRRGYSKCTGCFEMDKEKLKWVTNTSLPIDFLIKDVLAIKPGEIRIGLDFGVGTGTFAARMRERDVTIVSTVLNLGAPFNEMIALRGLIPLYMTLNQRLPFFDNTMDIIHTSGFLDGWIDLQLLDFILFDWDRVLRPGGLLWIDRFFCKRKDLDDYMYMFLQFRYRKHKWAIAPKSKDEVFLSALLEKPPRSL
;
A
#
# COMPACT_ATOMS: atom_id res chain seq x y z
N MET A 1 -0.43 -23.25 12.98
CA MET A 1 0.02 -22.06 13.75
C MET A 1 1.14 -22.40 14.72
N LYS A 2 0.94 -23.20 15.79
CA LYS A 2 2.03 -23.53 16.74
C LYS A 2 3.30 -24.10 16.07
N LYS A 3 3.17 -25.16 15.28
CA LYS A 3 4.30 -25.76 14.54
C LYS A 3 5.02 -24.78 13.61
N GLU A 4 4.26 -23.94 12.91
CA GLU A 4 4.79 -22.91 12.00
C GLU A 4 5.56 -21.82 12.76
N LEU A 5 5.08 -21.46 13.96
CA LEU A 5 5.75 -20.50 14.83
C LEU A 5 7.03 -21.09 15.44
N GLU A 6 7.00 -22.36 15.85
CA GLU A 6 8.19 -23.10 16.29
C GLU A 6 9.24 -23.17 15.18
N GLU A 7 8.83 -23.48 13.95
CA GLU A 7 9.71 -23.48 12.77
C GLU A 7 10.32 -22.10 12.49
N TYR A 8 9.51 -21.02 12.58
CA TYR A 8 9.96 -19.64 12.41
C TYR A 8 10.98 -19.21 13.48
N MET A 9 10.83 -19.75 14.69
CA MET A 9 11.69 -19.47 15.85
C MET A 9 12.85 -20.44 16.02
N ASP A 10 13.00 -21.40 15.11
CA ASP A 10 14.09 -22.37 15.10
C ASP A 10 15.33 -21.78 14.39
N TYR A 11 16.22 -21.21 15.20
CA TYR A 11 17.50 -20.63 14.78
C TYR A 11 18.50 -20.60 15.94
N ASP A 12 19.79 -20.62 15.61
CA ASP A 12 20.86 -20.38 16.58
C ASP A 12 21.10 -18.88 16.79
N VAL A 13 21.29 -18.45 18.03
CA VAL A 13 21.56 -17.04 18.35
C VAL A 13 22.84 -16.57 17.66
N GLY A 14 22.76 -15.43 16.96
CA GLY A 14 23.87 -14.85 16.20
C GLY A 14 24.12 -15.48 14.83
N SER A 15 23.44 -16.59 14.50
CA SER A 15 23.49 -17.19 13.16
C SER A 15 22.62 -16.44 12.15
N TYR A 16 22.59 -16.88 10.89
CA TYR A 16 21.66 -16.35 9.90
C TYR A 16 20.26 -16.97 10.06
N CYS A 17 19.22 -16.15 10.01
CA CYS A 17 17.86 -16.65 9.96
C CYS A 17 17.65 -17.53 8.71
N LYS A 18 16.72 -18.48 8.79
CA LYS A 18 16.22 -19.19 7.62
C LYS A 18 15.64 -18.19 6.62
N ASP A 19 15.65 -18.57 5.34
CA ASP A 19 15.07 -17.75 4.28
C ASP A 19 13.56 -18.01 4.16
N ASP A 20 12.83 -17.51 5.14
CA ASP A 20 11.46 -17.94 5.47
C ASP A 20 10.48 -16.76 5.53
N TRP A 21 10.72 -15.72 4.73
CA TRP A 21 9.90 -14.51 4.74
C TRP A 21 8.42 -14.80 4.43
N ASN A 22 8.16 -15.80 3.59
CA ASN A 22 6.82 -16.26 3.24
C ASN A 22 6.13 -16.95 4.43
N LEU A 23 6.87 -17.68 5.27
CA LEU A 23 6.37 -18.24 6.53
C LEU A 23 6.04 -17.12 7.52
N GLY A 24 6.93 -16.13 7.68
CA GLY A 24 6.69 -14.95 8.49
C GLY A 24 5.42 -14.19 8.07
N GLN A 25 5.26 -13.92 6.76
CA GLN A 25 4.04 -13.29 6.23
C GLN A 25 2.79 -14.11 6.51
N LYS A 26 2.87 -15.44 6.34
CA LYS A 26 1.77 -16.37 6.59
C LYS A 26 1.33 -16.33 8.05
N LEU A 27 2.28 -16.26 8.98
CA LEU A 27 2.02 -16.10 10.41
C LEU A 27 1.33 -14.75 10.70
N MET A 28 1.85 -13.63 10.15
CA MET A 28 1.23 -12.30 10.29
C MET A 28 -0.22 -12.27 9.79
N MET A 29 -0.48 -12.80 8.58
CA MET A 29 -1.83 -12.86 8.00
C MET A 29 -2.79 -13.72 8.82
N ARG A 30 -2.27 -14.65 9.62
CA ARG A 30 -3.04 -15.51 10.53
C ARG A 30 -3.15 -14.97 11.96
N GLY A 31 -2.74 -13.72 12.19
CA GLY A 31 -2.89 -13.03 13.48
C GLY A 31 -1.72 -13.19 14.43
N CYS A 32 -0.58 -13.75 14.01
CA CYS A 32 0.65 -13.74 14.81
C CYS A 32 1.41 -12.41 14.66
N ASP A 33 0.74 -11.30 14.99
CA ASP A 33 1.33 -9.96 14.96
C ASP A 33 1.30 -9.29 16.35
N PRO A 34 2.38 -8.60 16.76
CA PRO A 34 3.70 -8.55 16.10
C PRO A 34 4.37 -9.93 16.09
N LEU A 35 5.11 -10.23 15.02
CA LEU A 35 5.95 -11.43 15.00
C LEU A 35 6.98 -11.37 16.16
N PRO A 36 7.30 -12.51 16.77
CA PRO A 36 8.35 -12.56 17.79
C PRO A 36 9.69 -12.11 17.19
N ARG A 37 10.44 -11.30 17.96
CA ARG A 37 11.76 -10.83 17.55
C ARG A 37 12.73 -12.01 17.48
N ARG A 38 13.47 -12.10 16.38
CA ARG A 38 14.51 -13.12 16.21
C ARG A 38 15.88 -12.56 16.59
N ARG A 39 16.72 -13.40 17.21
CA ARG A 39 18.13 -13.11 17.54
C ARG A 39 19.09 -13.73 16.50
N CYS A 40 18.69 -13.73 15.24
CA CYS A 40 19.49 -14.15 14.09
C CYS A 40 19.62 -13.00 13.09
N LEU A 41 20.64 -13.05 12.26
CA LEU A 41 20.92 -12.05 11.23
C LEU A 41 20.01 -12.26 10.02
N ALA A 42 19.33 -11.20 9.59
CA ALA A 42 18.49 -11.24 8.40
C ALA A 42 19.36 -11.51 7.15
N ARG A 43 18.90 -12.44 6.29
CA ARG A 43 19.56 -12.69 5.01
C ARG A 43 19.35 -11.51 4.06
N ALA A 44 20.45 -10.89 3.64
CA ALA A 44 20.49 -9.89 2.59
C ALA A 44 20.86 -10.52 1.22
N SER A 45 20.78 -9.73 0.15
CA SER A 45 21.39 -10.14 -1.12
C SER A 45 22.89 -10.32 -0.94
N LYS A 46 23.47 -11.32 -1.62
CA LYS A 46 24.92 -11.56 -1.62
C LYS A 46 25.70 -10.44 -2.31
N LEU A 47 25.05 -9.71 -3.21
CA LEU A 47 25.67 -8.65 -4.00
C LEU A 47 25.08 -7.31 -3.59
N TYR A 48 25.96 -6.36 -3.27
CA TYR A 48 25.60 -4.97 -3.03
C TYR A 48 25.93 -4.15 -4.27
N LEU A 49 24.93 -3.42 -4.77
CA LEU A 49 25.12 -2.33 -5.71
C LEU A 49 24.63 -1.04 -5.09
N ARG A 50 25.37 0.04 -5.36
CA ARG A 50 24.97 1.38 -4.97
C ARG A 50 23.57 1.68 -5.55
N PRO A 51 22.58 2.06 -4.71
CA PRO A 51 21.27 2.48 -5.19
C PRO A 51 21.37 3.72 -6.10
N TYR A 52 20.42 3.86 -7.01
CA TYR A 52 20.30 5.07 -7.82
C TYR A 52 20.04 6.29 -6.92
N PRO A 53 20.56 7.47 -7.28
CA PRO A 53 20.20 8.71 -6.60
C PRO A 53 18.69 8.97 -6.66
N ILE A 54 18.15 9.72 -5.68
CA ILE A 54 16.69 9.85 -5.48
C ILE A 54 15.94 10.42 -6.68
N ASN A 55 16.58 11.30 -7.46
CA ASN A 55 16.01 11.89 -8.67
C ASN A 55 15.81 10.86 -9.81
N GLU A 56 16.61 9.79 -9.84
CA GLU A 56 16.49 8.70 -10.81
C GLU A 56 15.68 7.52 -10.26
N SER A 57 15.87 7.18 -8.98
CA SER A 57 15.33 5.97 -8.37
C SER A 57 13.81 5.90 -8.35
N LEU A 58 13.13 7.05 -8.41
CA LEU A 58 11.66 7.09 -8.40
C LEU A 58 11.04 6.42 -9.63
N TRP A 59 11.65 6.57 -10.81
CA TRP A 59 11.05 6.13 -12.08
C TRP A 59 11.94 5.20 -12.90
N ARG A 60 13.18 5.01 -12.49
CA ARG A 60 14.07 4.00 -13.06
C ARG A 60 13.85 2.67 -12.37
N MET A 61 13.70 1.60 -13.16
CA MET A 61 13.65 0.24 -12.60
C MET A 61 14.96 -0.05 -11.86
N PRO A 62 14.91 -0.49 -10.59
CA PRO A 62 16.11 -0.75 -9.82
C PRO A 62 16.80 -2.02 -10.28
N GLU A 63 18.09 -2.13 -9.97
CA GLU A 63 18.87 -3.33 -10.23
C GLU A 63 18.35 -4.50 -9.37
N GLY A 64 17.98 -5.61 -10.03
CA GLY A 64 17.49 -6.81 -9.34
C GLY A 64 18.53 -7.47 -8.42
N ARG A 65 19.82 -7.14 -8.54
CA ARG A 65 20.89 -7.71 -7.70
C ARG A 65 20.78 -7.35 -6.22
N ASN A 66 20.14 -6.24 -5.87
CA ASN A 66 19.89 -5.86 -4.48
C ASN A 66 18.64 -6.53 -3.88
N VAL A 67 17.92 -7.34 -4.66
CA VAL A 67 16.69 -7.99 -4.24
C VAL A 67 16.95 -9.44 -3.88
N ARG A 68 16.31 -9.90 -2.81
CA ARG A 68 16.33 -11.32 -2.44
C ARG A 68 15.22 -12.06 -3.19
N TRP A 69 15.60 -12.79 -4.23
CA TRP A 69 14.65 -13.48 -5.12
C TRP A 69 14.16 -14.84 -4.65
N SER A 70 14.66 -15.36 -3.52
CA SER A 70 14.25 -16.66 -2.97
C SER A 70 12.76 -16.70 -2.65
N ASN A 71 12.17 -17.90 -2.79
CA ASN A 71 10.73 -18.15 -2.60
C ASN A 71 9.78 -17.36 -3.52
N TYR A 72 10.28 -16.62 -4.52
CA TYR A 72 9.50 -16.10 -5.64
C TYR A 72 9.64 -17.01 -6.87
N GLN A 73 8.62 -16.99 -7.73
CA GLN A 73 8.65 -17.69 -9.02
C GLN A 73 9.57 -16.96 -10.01
N CYS A 74 9.49 -15.63 -10.07
CA CYS A 74 10.40 -14.79 -10.83
C CYS A 74 11.73 -14.57 -10.09
N ARG A 75 12.82 -14.42 -10.86
CA ARG A 75 14.19 -14.17 -10.34
C ARG A 75 14.78 -12.83 -10.77
N ASN A 76 14.03 -12.03 -11.49
CA ASN A 76 14.39 -10.69 -11.94
C ASN A 76 13.12 -9.88 -12.23
N PHE A 77 13.28 -8.57 -12.45
CA PHE A 77 12.15 -7.68 -12.71
C PHE A 77 11.57 -7.87 -14.12
N GLU A 78 12.36 -8.31 -15.10
CA GLU A 78 11.92 -8.59 -16.47
C GLU A 78 10.89 -9.73 -16.50
N CYS A 79 11.09 -10.76 -15.68
CA CYS A 79 10.10 -11.82 -15.49
C CYS A 79 8.79 -11.27 -14.91
N LEU A 80 8.86 -10.34 -13.95
CA LEU A 80 7.68 -9.72 -13.33
C LEU A 80 6.93 -8.80 -14.30
N SER A 81 7.64 -8.07 -15.16
CA SER A 81 7.03 -7.22 -16.19
C SER A 81 6.47 -8.03 -17.37
N SER A 82 6.97 -9.24 -17.60
CA SER A 82 6.49 -10.10 -18.68
C SER A 82 5.00 -10.42 -18.56
N LYS A 83 4.31 -10.51 -19.71
CA LYS A 83 2.89 -10.91 -19.80
C LYS A 83 2.70 -12.43 -19.64
N ASN A 84 3.40 -13.05 -18.69
CA ASN A 84 3.34 -14.48 -18.44
C ASN A 84 2.37 -14.79 -17.27
N PRO A 85 1.34 -15.63 -17.46
CA PRO A 85 0.43 -16.03 -16.38
C PRO A 85 1.13 -16.86 -15.27
N ARG A 86 2.31 -17.44 -15.54
CA ARG A 86 3.10 -18.24 -14.58
C ARG A 86 4.10 -17.44 -13.72
N ARG A 87 3.97 -16.11 -13.66
CA ARG A 87 4.85 -15.25 -12.85
C ARG A 87 4.53 -15.27 -11.34
N GLY A 88 3.45 -15.93 -10.93
CA GLY A 88 3.06 -16.08 -9.53
C GLY A 88 2.43 -14.83 -8.91
N TYR A 89 2.10 -13.83 -9.73
CA TYR A 89 1.58 -12.53 -9.33
C TYR A 89 0.47 -12.04 -10.26
N SER A 90 -0.68 -11.67 -9.66
CA SER A 90 -1.86 -11.16 -10.37
C SER A 90 -2.43 -9.87 -9.78
N LYS A 91 -1.96 -9.42 -8.61
CA LYS A 91 -2.61 -8.32 -7.87
C LYS A 91 -2.31 -6.92 -8.43
N CYS A 92 -1.34 -6.77 -9.33
CA CYS A 92 -1.16 -5.54 -10.10
C CYS A 92 -0.55 -5.82 -11.48
N THR A 93 -1.39 -5.79 -12.51
CA THR A 93 -0.94 -5.91 -13.89
C THR A 93 -0.20 -4.63 -14.30
N GLY A 94 1.10 -4.75 -14.58
CA GLY A 94 1.91 -3.63 -15.08
C GLY A 94 2.60 -2.77 -14.00
N CYS A 95 2.51 -3.14 -12.72
CA CYS A 95 3.18 -2.39 -11.64
C CYS A 95 4.72 -2.30 -11.75
N PHE A 96 5.32 -3.14 -12.59
CA PHE A 96 6.76 -3.14 -12.89
C PHE A 96 7.08 -2.46 -14.23
N GLU A 97 6.09 -1.84 -14.88
CA GLU A 97 6.26 -1.04 -16.10
C GLU A 97 6.28 0.45 -15.71
N MET A 98 7.46 0.98 -15.36
CA MET A 98 7.59 2.35 -14.83
C MET A 98 7.06 3.44 -15.76
N ASP A 99 7.14 3.24 -17.08
CA ASP A 99 6.60 4.19 -18.06
C ASP A 99 5.08 4.34 -18.01
N LYS A 100 4.36 3.33 -17.51
CA LYS A 100 2.92 3.40 -17.27
C LYS A 100 2.62 3.93 -15.87
N GLU A 101 3.38 3.47 -14.87
CA GLU A 101 3.23 3.93 -13.49
C GLU A 101 3.45 5.44 -13.36
N LYS A 102 4.41 6.01 -14.10
CA LYS A 102 4.68 7.45 -14.18
C LYS A 102 3.59 8.27 -14.88
N LEU A 103 2.42 7.72 -15.15
CA LEU A 103 1.27 8.47 -15.67
C LEU A 103 0.12 8.54 -14.65
N LYS A 104 0.12 7.65 -13.65
CA LYS A 104 -0.93 7.62 -12.62
C LYS A 104 -1.01 8.94 -11.86
N TRP A 105 -2.25 9.38 -11.60
CA TRP A 105 -2.65 10.62 -10.91
C TRP A 105 -2.14 11.95 -11.49
N VAL A 106 -1.60 11.95 -12.72
CA VAL A 106 -1.07 13.16 -13.38
C VAL A 106 -1.87 13.52 -14.63
N THR A 107 -2.13 12.55 -15.49
CA THR A 107 -2.97 12.77 -16.67
C THR A 107 -4.43 12.53 -16.33
N ASN A 108 -5.29 13.44 -16.77
CA ASN A 108 -6.72 13.23 -16.64
C ASN A 108 -7.14 12.08 -17.57
N THR A 109 -7.68 11.03 -16.97
CA THR A 109 -8.45 10.02 -17.70
C THR A 109 -9.85 10.56 -17.92
N SER A 110 -10.57 10.06 -18.91
CA SER A 110 -11.92 10.53 -19.24
C SER A 110 -12.98 10.21 -18.17
N LEU A 111 -12.61 9.54 -17.08
CA LEU A 111 -13.53 9.12 -16.03
C LEU A 111 -13.55 10.13 -14.87
N PRO A 112 -14.75 10.49 -14.37
CA PRO A 112 -14.91 11.49 -13.31
C PRO A 112 -14.38 11.03 -11.93
N ILE A 113 -14.01 9.75 -11.79
CA ILE A 113 -13.47 9.15 -10.57
C ILE A 113 -11.97 9.40 -10.40
N ASP A 114 -11.28 9.88 -11.43
CA ASP A 114 -9.83 9.99 -11.41
C ASP A 114 -9.40 11.35 -10.83
N PHE A 115 -9.07 11.36 -9.54
CA PHE A 115 -8.59 12.56 -8.87
C PHE A 115 -7.09 12.74 -9.09
N LEU A 116 -6.69 13.92 -9.53
CA LEU A 116 -5.28 14.24 -9.76
C LEU A 116 -4.63 14.71 -8.46
N ILE A 117 -3.38 14.31 -8.23
CA ILE A 117 -2.61 14.72 -7.03
C ILE A 117 -2.55 16.24 -6.93
N LYS A 118 -2.36 16.95 -8.06
CA LYS A 118 -2.32 18.41 -8.08
C LYS A 118 -3.62 19.03 -7.52
N ASP A 119 -4.77 18.43 -7.82
CA ASP A 119 -6.07 18.98 -7.42
C ASP A 119 -6.38 18.62 -5.96
N VAL A 120 -5.95 17.44 -5.51
CA VAL A 120 -6.07 17.03 -4.11
C VAL A 120 -5.23 17.93 -3.22
N LEU A 121 -3.97 18.17 -3.58
CA LEU A 121 -3.07 19.05 -2.83
C LEU A 121 -3.50 20.52 -2.86
N ALA A 122 -4.15 20.97 -3.93
CA ALA A 122 -4.67 22.34 -4.05
C ALA A 122 -5.82 22.65 -3.07
N ILE A 123 -6.49 21.64 -2.51
CA ILE A 123 -7.54 21.85 -1.50
C ILE A 123 -6.95 22.35 -0.17
N LYS A 124 -5.73 21.91 0.16
CA LYS A 124 -5.00 22.35 1.36
C LYS A 124 -3.53 22.66 1.03
N PRO A 125 -3.26 23.76 0.31
CA PRO A 125 -1.92 24.08 -0.17
C PRO A 125 -0.91 24.19 0.98
N GLY A 126 0.16 23.38 0.93
CA GLY A 126 1.23 23.39 1.93
C GLY A 126 0.91 22.68 3.25
N GLU A 127 -0.31 22.18 3.45
CA GLU A 127 -0.68 21.51 4.71
C GLU A 127 -0.40 20.00 4.70
N ILE A 128 -0.44 19.36 3.52
CA ILE A 128 -0.21 17.91 3.37
C ILE A 128 1.29 17.64 3.25
N ARG A 129 1.89 17.00 4.25
CA ARG A 129 3.35 16.78 4.30
C ARG A 129 3.72 15.32 4.58
N ILE A 130 2.90 14.62 5.37
CA ILE A 130 3.07 13.21 5.67
C ILE A 130 1.78 12.43 5.49
N GLY A 131 1.88 11.19 5.01
CA GLY A 131 0.69 10.36 4.82
C GLY A 131 0.96 8.87 4.72
N LEU A 132 -0.13 8.12 4.63
CA LEU A 132 -0.16 6.67 4.49
C LEU A 132 -0.78 6.26 3.17
N ASP A 133 -0.27 5.18 2.60
CA ASP A 133 -0.79 4.60 1.36
C ASP A 133 -1.11 3.12 1.54
N PHE A 134 -2.40 2.81 1.50
CA PHE A 134 -2.98 1.47 1.47
C PHE A 134 -3.23 1.06 0.02
N GLY A 135 -2.14 0.83 -0.70
CA GLY A 135 -2.16 0.43 -2.10
C GLY A 135 -1.45 -0.91 -2.34
N VAL A 136 -1.87 -1.62 -3.39
CA VAL A 136 -1.03 -2.72 -3.94
C VAL A 136 -0.14 -2.16 -5.03
N GLY A 137 1.17 -2.30 -4.88
CA GLY A 137 2.08 -2.02 -5.98
C GLY A 137 3.50 -1.72 -5.54
N THR A 138 4.21 -1.00 -6.39
CA THR A 138 5.64 -0.72 -6.23
C THR A 138 5.93 0.61 -5.54
N GLY A 139 4.93 1.25 -4.91
CA GLY A 139 5.06 2.55 -4.23
C GLY A 139 4.84 3.76 -5.15
N THR A 140 4.06 3.62 -6.22
CA THR A 140 3.87 4.68 -7.22
C THR A 140 3.21 5.93 -6.66
N PHE A 141 2.22 5.78 -5.78
CA PHE A 141 1.60 6.93 -5.10
C PHE A 141 2.63 7.67 -4.24
N ALA A 142 3.41 6.93 -3.44
CA ALA A 142 4.50 7.50 -2.66
C ALA A 142 5.55 8.22 -3.52
N ALA A 143 5.93 7.66 -4.68
CA ALA A 143 6.82 8.32 -5.62
C ALA A 143 6.27 9.66 -6.12
N ARG A 144 4.98 9.72 -6.46
CA ARG A 144 4.31 10.94 -6.92
C ARG A 144 4.23 12.01 -5.85
N MET A 145 3.86 11.61 -4.65
CA MET A 145 3.78 12.51 -3.51
C MET A 145 5.17 13.02 -3.15
N ARG A 146 6.23 12.20 -3.30
CA ARG A 146 7.62 12.62 -3.10
C ARG A 146 8.07 13.70 -4.08
N GLU A 147 7.62 13.68 -5.34
CA GLU A 147 7.86 14.78 -6.31
C GLU A 147 7.23 16.12 -5.87
N ARG A 148 6.34 16.08 -4.87
CA ARG A 148 5.67 17.24 -4.26
C ARG A 148 6.12 17.49 -2.81
N ASP A 149 7.26 16.93 -2.43
CA ASP A 149 7.83 17.00 -1.08
C ASP A 149 6.96 16.41 0.03
N VAL A 150 6.03 15.51 -0.31
CA VAL A 150 5.20 14.78 0.65
C VAL A 150 5.80 13.40 0.92
N THR A 151 6.00 13.08 2.20
CA THR A 151 6.51 11.77 2.62
C THR A 151 5.35 10.80 2.83
N ILE A 152 5.34 9.70 2.07
CA ILE A 152 4.32 8.66 2.20
C ILE A 152 4.95 7.38 2.72
N VAL A 153 4.30 6.78 3.71
CA VAL A 153 4.57 5.40 4.14
C VAL A 153 3.58 4.48 3.44
N SER A 154 4.08 3.60 2.58
CA SER A 154 3.25 2.64 1.84
C SER A 154 3.15 1.32 2.60
N THR A 155 1.94 0.95 3.00
CA THR A 155 1.68 -0.38 3.57
C THR A 155 1.84 -1.43 2.48
N VAL A 156 2.55 -2.52 2.75
CA VAL A 156 2.92 -3.46 1.69
C VAL A 156 3.13 -4.88 2.23
N LEU A 157 2.71 -5.87 1.42
CA LEU A 157 3.05 -7.28 1.57
C LEU A 157 3.76 -7.78 0.32
N ASN A 158 4.57 -8.82 0.47
CA ASN A 158 5.24 -9.48 -0.65
C ASN A 158 4.31 -10.56 -1.23
N LEU A 159 3.41 -10.13 -2.12
CA LEU A 159 2.43 -11.00 -2.77
C LEU A 159 3.00 -11.52 -4.09
N GLY A 160 3.80 -12.58 -4.07
CA GLY A 160 4.37 -13.17 -5.29
C GLY A 160 5.44 -12.34 -6.00
N ALA A 161 5.73 -11.13 -5.50
CA ALA A 161 6.83 -10.28 -5.95
C ALA A 161 7.41 -9.48 -4.75
N PRO A 162 8.66 -9.01 -4.85
CA PRO A 162 9.38 -8.35 -3.76
C PRO A 162 9.04 -6.85 -3.66
N PHE A 163 7.79 -6.55 -3.28
CA PHE A 163 7.29 -5.17 -3.22
C PHE A 163 7.99 -4.32 -2.16
N ASN A 164 8.28 -4.89 -0.99
CA ASN A 164 8.99 -4.18 0.08
C ASN A 164 10.37 -3.70 -0.41
N GLU A 165 11.14 -4.61 -0.99
CA GLU A 165 12.46 -4.32 -1.55
C GLU A 165 12.37 -3.34 -2.73
N MET A 166 11.37 -3.49 -3.59
CA MET A 166 11.14 -2.57 -4.72
C MET A 166 10.86 -1.14 -4.24
N ILE A 167 9.96 -0.95 -3.27
CA ILE A 167 9.65 0.37 -2.70
C ILE A 167 10.90 0.98 -2.06
N ALA A 168 11.64 0.20 -1.26
CA ALA A 168 12.86 0.67 -0.61
C ALA A 168 13.95 1.06 -1.62
N LEU A 169 14.14 0.30 -2.70
CA LEU A 169 15.13 0.59 -3.74
C LEU A 169 14.81 1.86 -4.56
N ARG A 170 13.56 2.31 -4.55
CA ARG A 170 13.15 3.60 -5.10
C ARG A 170 13.44 4.78 -4.15
N GLY A 171 13.92 4.51 -2.93
CA GLY A 171 14.12 5.52 -1.89
C GLY A 171 12.84 5.92 -1.16
N LEU A 172 11.84 5.04 -1.15
CA LEU A 172 10.52 5.23 -0.53
C LEU A 172 10.39 4.36 0.73
N ILE A 173 9.35 4.60 1.53
CA ILE A 173 9.19 3.95 2.85
C ILE A 173 8.14 2.83 2.76
N PRO A 174 8.55 1.54 2.71
CA PRO A 174 7.64 0.43 2.89
C PRO A 174 7.35 0.18 4.37
N LEU A 175 6.08 -0.02 4.72
CA LEU A 175 5.65 -0.55 6.00
C LEU A 175 5.14 -1.97 5.80
N TYR A 176 5.92 -2.95 6.26
CA TYR A 176 5.57 -4.36 6.16
C TYR A 176 4.48 -4.72 7.16
N MET A 177 3.22 -4.73 6.70
CA MET A 177 2.05 -4.80 7.57
C MET A 177 0.85 -5.42 6.85
N THR A 178 0.00 -6.13 7.58
CA THR A 178 -1.28 -6.68 7.07
C THR A 178 -2.47 -5.82 7.49
N LEU A 179 -3.63 -5.96 6.85
CA LEU A 179 -4.84 -5.20 7.21
C LEU A 179 -5.40 -5.52 8.60
N ASN A 180 -5.08 -6.69 9.13
CA ASN A 180 -5.58 -7.13 10.43
C ASN A 180 -4.81 -6.49 11.59
N GLN A 181 -3.81 -5.67 11.29
CA GLN A 181 -2.91 -5.08 12.28
C GLN A 181 -3.32 -3.64 12.52
N ARG A 182 -3.30 -3.26 13.80
CA ARG A 182 -3.42 -1.86 14.19
C ARG A 182 -2.19 -1.10 13.71
N LEU A 183 -2.40 0.05 13.09
CA LEU A 183 -1.37 0.95 12.60
C LEU A 183 -0.41 1.34 13.75
N PRO A 184 0.91 1.11 13.60
CA PRO A 184 1.91 1.43 14.60
C PRO A 184 2.28 2.92 14.60
N PHE A 185 1.29 3.79 14.41
CA PHE A 185 1.43 5.24 14.48
C PHE A 185 0.64 5.78 15.66
N PHE A 186 1.13 6.89 16.23
CA PHE A 186 0.41 7.61 17.26
C PHE A 186 -0.84 8.28 16.68
N ASP A 187 -1.76 8.68 17.56
CA ASP A 187 -3.04 9.23 17.15
C ASP A 187 -2.87 10.64 16.55
N ASN A 188 -3.68 10.96 15.53
CA ASN A 188 -3.75 12.27 14.89
C ASN A 188 -2.41 12.80 14.34
N THR A 189 -1.57 11.93 13.77
CA THR A 189 -0.27 12.33 13.19
C THR A 189 -0.29 12.51 11.68
N MET A 190 -1.19 11.85 10.95
CA MET A 190 -1.15 11.82 9.48
C MET A 190 -1.96 12.96 8.86
N ASP A 191 -1.42 13.60 7.82
CA ASP A 191 -2.11 14.65 7.08
C ASP A 191 -2.99 14.06 5.95
N ILE A 192 -2.61 12.90 5.39
CA ILE A 192 -3.40 12.20 4.37
C ILE A 192 -3.31 10.67 4.51
N ILE A 193 -4.42 9.97 4.25
CA ILE A 193 -4.47 8.53 4.02
C ILE A 193 -5.03 8.32 2.62
N HIS A 194 -4.31 7.56 1.80
CA HIS A 194 -4.71 7.15 0.46
C HIS A 194 -4.95 5.65 0.42
N THR A 195 -5.95 5.20 -0.34
CA THR A 195 -6.20 3.78 -0.61
C THR A 195 -6.54 3.54 -2.06
N SER A 196 -5.94 2.52 -2.67
CA SER A 196 -6.17 2.17 -4.08
C SER A 196 -5.98 0.68 -4.32
N GLY A 197 -7.00 -0.01 -4.83
CA GLY A 197 -6.95 -1.41 -5.27
C GLY A 197 -6.64 -2.48 -4.21
N PHE A 198 -6.45 -2.09 -2.94
CA PHE A 198 -6.15 -3.02 -1.85
C PHE A 198 -7.43 -3.49 -1.12
N LEU A 199 -8.34 -2.56 -0.83
CA LEU A 199 -9.54 -2.79 -0.03
C LEU A 199 -10.81 -3.03 -0.84
N ASP A 200 -10.72 -3.44 -2.11
CA ASP A 200 -11.90 -3.57 -2.97
C ASP A 200 -12.99 -4.49 -2.39
N GLY A 201 -14.18 -4.45 -2.99
CA GLY A 201 -15.46 -4.91 -2.44
C GLY A 201 -15.62 -6.43 -2.21
N TRP A 202 -14.52 -7.17 -2.10
CA TRP A 202 -14.43 -8.47 -1.44
C TRP A 202 -14.12 -8.35 0.06
N ILE A 203 -13.78 -7.16 0.55
CA ILE A 203 -13.44 -6.98 1.96
C ILE A 203 -14.68 -7.17 2.84
N ASP A 204 -14.51 -7.90 3.93
CA ASP A 204 -15.56 -8.04 4.93
C ASP A 204 -15.88 -6.68 5.58
N LEU A 205 -17.17 -6.38 5.77
CA LEU A 205 -17.61 -5.08 6.29
C LEU A 205 -17.14 -4.84 7.73
N GLN A 206 -17.07 -5.89 8.56
CA GLN A 206 -16.58 -5.77 9.93
C GLN A 206 -15.08 -5.46 9.93
N LEU A 207 -14.30 -6.11 9.06
CA LEU A 207 -12.89 -5.78 8.90
C LEU A 207 -12.70 -4.35 8.39
N LEU A 208 -13.49 -3.92 7.40
CA LEU A 208 -13.46 -2.54 6.90
C LEU A 208 -13.77 -1.54 8.02
N ASP A 209 -14.72 -1.85 8.91
CA ASP A 209 -15.05 -1.00 10.04
C ASP A 209 -13.83 -0.76 10.94
N PHE A 210 -13.16 -1.84 11.38
CA PHE A 210 -11.93 -1.74 12.17
C PHE A 210 -10.85 -0.91 11.48
N ILE A 211 -10.66 -1.11 10.16
CA ILE A 211 -9.70 -0.33 9.37
C ILE A 211 -10.06 1.15 9.38
N LEU A 212 -11.33 1.50 9.15
CA LEU A 212 -11.75 2.89 9.08
C LEU A 212 -11.66 3.59 10.44
N PHE A 213 -11.96 2.91 11.55
CA PHE A 213 -11.72 3.44 12.89
C PHE A 213 -10.23 3.68 13.16
N ASP A 214 -9.35 2.78 12.71
CA ASP A 214 -7.91 2.93 12.89
C ASP A 214 -7.32 4.03 11.99
N TRP A 215 -7.88 4.21 10.79
CA TRP A 215 -7.58 5.33 9.91
C TRP A 215 -8.03 6.66 10.49
N ASP A 216 -9.27 6.73 11.00
CA ASP A 216 -9.75 7.91 11.72
C ASP A 216 -8.83 8.24 12.89
N ARG A 217 -8.40 7.25 13.68
CA ARG A 217 -7.49 7.45 14.80
C ARG A 217 -6.18 8.12 14.40
N VAL A 218 -5.50 7.66 13.35
CA VAL A 218 -4.19 8.21 12.95
C VAL A 218 -4.29 9.48 12.11
N LEU A 219 -5.40 9.68 11.39
CA LEU A 219 -5.64 10.88 10.60
C LEU A 219 -5.95 12.04 11.55
N ARG A 220 -5.26 13.15 11.38
CA ARG A 220 -5.44 14.32 12.25
C ARG A 220 -6.69 15.13 11.86
N PRO A 221 -7.25 15.97 12.75
CA PRO A 221 -8.29 16.93 12.36
C PRO A 221 -7.80 17.81 11.20
N GLY A 222 -8.64 17.98 10.17
CA GLY A 222 -8.28 18.62 8.91
C GLY A 222 -7.51 17.72 7.93
N GLY A 223 -7.13 16.50 8.32
CA GLY A 223 -6.49 15.52 7.45
C GLY A 223 -7.44 14.96 6.40
N LEU A 224 -6.88 14.50 5.29
CA LEU A 224 -7.63 13.99 4.13
C LEU A 224 -7.64 12.45 4.08
N LEU A 225 -8.81 11.87 3.92
CA LEU A 225 -8.98 10.48 3.48
C LEU A 225 -9.31 10.47 1.99
N TRP A 226 -8.42 9.91 1.18
CA TRP A 226 -8.57 9.74 -0.25
C TRP A 226 -8.82 8.28 -0.59
N ILE A 227 -10.06 7.99 -0.96
CA ILE A 227 -10.48 6.70 -1.50
C ILE A 227 -10.37 6.77 -3.02
N ASP A 228 -9.42 6.04 -3.59
CA ASP A 228 -9.10 6.05 -5.01
C ASP A 228 -9.59 4.77 -5.69
N ARG A 229 -10.52 4.92 -6.63
CA ARG A 229 -11.10 3.86 -7.46
C ARG A 229 -11.48 2.58 -6.69
N PHE A 230 -12.04 2.71 -5.50
CA PHE A 230 -12.60 1.58 -4.76
C PHE A 230 -13.67 0.91 -5.60
N PHE A 231 -13.55 -0.39 -5.91
CA PHE A 231 -14.59 -1.08 -6.67
C PHE A 231 -15.43 -2.00 -5.79
N CYS A 232 -16.73 -2.08 -6.06
CA CYS A 232 -17.62 -3.06 -5.44
C CYS A 232 -18.71 -3.49 -6.42
N LYS A 233 -19.48 -4.53 -6.05
CA LYS A 233 -20.72 -4.83 -6.78
C LYS A 233 -21.71 -3.70 -6.56
N ARG A 234 -22.48 -3.38 -7.58
CA ARG A 234 -23.49 -2.31 -7.54
C ARG A 234 -24.51 -2.51 -6.40
N LYS A 235 -24.89 -3.76 -6.14
CA LYS A 235 -25.84 -4.12 -5.07
C LYS A 235 -25.30 -3.90 -3.64
N ASP A 236 -23.98 -3.87 -3.47
CA ASP A 236 -23.32 -3.72 -2.17
C ASP A 236 -22.82 -2.27 -1.97
N LEU A 237 -23.05 -1.37 -2.96
CA LEU A 237 -22.55 0.00 -2.97
C LEU A 237 -23.05 0.81 -1.76
N ASP A 238 -24.34 0.70 -1.43
CA ASP A 238 -24.95 1.48 -0.34
C ASP A 238 -24.34 1.11 1.02
N ASP A 239 -24.00 -0.17 1.23
CA ASP A 239 -23.33 -0.64 2.43
C ASP A 239 -21.93 -0.01 2.56
N TYR A 240 -21.12 -0.06 1.51
CA TYR A 240 -19.79 0.57 1.52
C TYR A 240 -19.87 2.09 1.64
N MET A 241 -20.86 2.72 1.01
CA MET A 241 -21.10 4.16 1.17
C MET A 241 -21.44 4.51 2.61
N TYR A 242 -22.27 3.72 3.28
CA TYR A 242 -22.55 3.89 4.70
C TYR A 242 -21.25 3.82 5.53
N MET A 243 -20.41 2.81 5.29
CA MET A 243 -19.13 2.65 5.98
C MET A 243 -18.22 3.88 5.83
N PHE A 244 -18.07 4.43 4.62
CA PHE A 244 -17.21 5.59 4.39
C PHE A 244 -17.77 6.91 4.94
N LEU A 245 -19.08 6.99 5.19
CA LEU A 245 -19.76 8.22 5.60
C LEU A 245 -20.08 8.29 7.10
N GLN A 246 -19.92 7.19 7.84
CA GLN A 246 -20.29 7.10 9.25
C GLN A 246 -19.59 8.13 10.16
N PHE A 247 -18.38 8.58 9.80
CA PHE A 247 -17.57 9.50 10.62
C PHE A 247 -17.85 10.99 10.40
N ARG A 248 -18.87 11.32 9.58
CA ARG A 248 -19.27 12.70 9.23
C ARG A 248 -18.13 13.55 8.67
N TYR A 249 -17.26 12.93 7.87
CA TYR A 249 -16.21 13.67 7.18
C TYR A 249 -16.81 14.67 6.19
N ARG A 250 -16.17 15.84 6.06
CA ARG A 250 -16.56 16.83 5.05
C ARG A 250 -16.17 16.31 3.67
N LYS A 251 -17.13 16.28 2.73
CA LYS A 251 -16.88 15.84 1.36
C LYS A 251 -16.31 16.99 0.53
N HIS A 252 -15.13 16.81 -0.04
CA HIS A 252 -14.55 17.72 -1.03
C HIS A 252 -14.83 17.26 -2.46
N LYS A 253 -14.63 15.96 -2.71
CA LYS A 253 -14.91 15.33 -4.00
C LYS A 253 -15.57 13.98 -3.78
N TRP A 254 -16.50 13.63 -4.65
CA TRP A 254 -17.20 12.36 -4.65
C TRP A 254 -17.65 12.02 -6.06
N ALA A 255 -17.29 10.85 -6.56
CA ALA A 255 -17.66 10.40 -7.89
C ALA A 255 -17.88 8.90 -7.90
N ILE A 256 -18.86 8.45 -8.69
CA ILE A 256 -19.15 7.04 -8.93
C ILE A 256 -19.17 6.85 -10.45
N ALA A 257 -18.52 5.79 -10.93
CA ALA A 257 -18.50 5.44 -12.35
C ALA A 257 -18.72 3.94 -12.53
N PRO A 258 -19.36 3.49 -13.63
CA PRO A 258 -19.47 2.08 -13.92
C PRO A 258 -18.10 1.47 -14.22
N LYS A 259 -17.80 0.31 -13.63
CA LYS A 259 -16.64 -0.54 -13.98
C LYS A 259 -17.05 -1.60 -14.99
N SER A 260 -18.20 -2.22 -14.77
CA SER A 260 -18.83 -3.22 -15.64
C SER A 260 -20.35 -3.17 -15.46
N LYS A 261 -21.09 -4.16 -15.99
CA LYS A 261 -22.56 -4.23 -15.84
C LYS A 261 -22.98 -4.21 -14.36
N ASP A 262 -22.29 -5.00 -13.53
CA ASP A 262 -22.67 -5.25 -12.14
C ASP A 262 -21.69 -4.66 -11.13
N GLU A 263 -20.63 -3.99 -11.58
CA GLU A 263 -19.60 -3.40 -10.72
C GLU A 263 -19.46 -1.89 -10.96
N VAL A 264 -19.13 -1.17 -9.90
CA VAL A 264 -18.91 0.28 -9.90
C VAL A 264 -17.58 0.60 -9.26
N PHE A 265 -17.02 1.74 -9.65
CA PHE A 265 -15.95 2.43 -8.94
C PHE A 265 -16.53 3.58 -8.13
N LEU A 266 -16.00 3.78 -6.93
CA LEU A 266 -16.21 4.91 -6.06
C LEU A 266 -14.88 5.61 -5.83
N SER A 267 -14.87 6.94 -5.93
CA SER A 267 -13.73 7.75 -5.51
C SER A 267 -14.21 8.94 -4.70
N ALA A 268 -13.53 9.17 -3.58
CA ALA A 268 -13.94 10.17 -2.61
C ALA A 268 -12.71 10.83 -1.98
N LEU A 269 -12.83 12.13 -1.75
CA LEU A 269 -11.88 12.89 -0.96
C LEU A 269 -12.65 13.53 0.19
N LEU A 270 -12.31 13.08 1.39
CA LEU A 270 -13.03 13.36 2.62
C LEU A 270 -12.09 14.03 3.62
N GLU A 271 -12.53 15.06 4.33
CA GLU A 271 -11.74 15.75 5.35
C GLU A 271 -12.28 15.44 6.75
N LYS A 272 -11.40 15.03 7.66
CA LYS A 272 -11.75 14.75 9.05
C LYS A 272 -12.09 16.07 9.78
N PRO A 273 -13.31 16.23 10.33
CA PRO A 273 -13.65 17.44 11.06
C PRO A 273 -12.94 17.48 12.42
N PRO A 274 -12.76 18.67 13.02
CA PRO A 274 -12.50 18.75 14.45
C PRO A 274 -13.71 18.20 15.21
N ARG A 275 -13.47 17.31 16.17
CA ARG A 275 -14.50 16.84 17.10
C ARG A 275 -14.22 17.50 18.44
N SER A 276 -15.11 18.37 18.90
CA SER A 276 -15.09 18.82 20.30
C SER A 276 -15.40 17.61 21.18
N LEU A 277 -14.63 17.44 22.26
CA LEU A 277 -15.01 16.54 23.35
C LEU A 277 -16.33 17.00 23.99
#